data_AF-A0A948UI08-F1
#
_entry.id   AF-A0A948UI08-F1
#
_cell.length_a   1.000
_cell.length_b   1.000
_cell.length_c   1.000
_cell.angle_alpha   90.00
_cell.angle_beta   90.00
_cell.angle_gamma   90.00
#
_symmetry.space_group_name_H-M   'P 1'
#
loop_
_entity.id
_entity.type
_entity.pdbx_description
1 polymer ?
#
loop_
_entity_poly.entity_id
_entity_poly.type
_entity_poly.pdbx_seq_one_letter_code
_entity_poly.pdbx_strand_id
1 'polypeptide(L)'
;MGYKRGWTYTALDSIEKFVYGIRRYVITFEDIHTRFAFAWSATSHASKAAKEFFDYCQKAFPFSFTFVLTDNGSEFKKHFNEELNRLHLIHYHTYPKMPKMNAHIERFNRTIQDEFVDYHLGDLENPDNFNRKVIDYLLWYNTERPHYAFQNKLSPVQYILSLPRNLKINEGCKRGWTSAGC
;
A
#
# COMPACT_ATOMS: atom_id res chain seq x y z
N MET A 1 -22.78 5.57 -11.31
CA MET A 1 -22.78 4.27 -12.03
C MET A 1 -21.64 3.44 -11.43
N GLY A 2 -21.96 2.57 -10.47
CA GLY A 2 -20.98 1.95 -9.58
C GLY A 2 -20.33 0.70 -10.16
N TYR A 3 -19.00 0.64 -10.11
CA TYR A 3 -18.22 -0.56 -10.41
C TYR A 3 -18.64 -1.70 -9.48
N LYS A 4 -19.09 -2.85 -10.02
CA LYS A 4 -19.47 -4.02 -9.21
C LYS A 4 -18.26 -4.93 -8.95
N ARG A 5 -17.72 -4.79 -7.73
CA ARG A 5 -17.09 -5.80 -6.83
C ARG A 5 -16.31 -6.96 -7.49
N GLY A 6 -15.03 -6.72 -7.74
CA GLY A 6 -13.97 -7.72 -7.58
C GLY A 6 -13.38 -7.62 -6.16
N TRP A 7 -12.81 -8.71 -5.65
CA TRP A 7 -12.10 -8.71 -4.38
C TRP A 7 -10.74 -8.02 -4.57
N THR A 8 -10.44 -6.99 -3.81
CA THR A 8 -9.11 -6.37 -3.79
C THR A 8 -8.37 -6.81 -2.53
N TYR A 9 -7.09 -7.09 -2.71
CA TYR A 9 -6.18 -7.53 -1.66
C TYR A 9 -5.09 -6.49 -1.55
N THR A 10 -5.16 -5.75 -0.46
CA THR A 10 -4.26 -4.63 -0.21
C THR A 10 -3.37 -4.94 0.96
N ALA A 11 -2.10 -4.57 0.87
CA ALA A 11 -1.14 -4.73 1.93
C ALA A 11 -0.71 -3.36 2.44
N LEU A 12 -0.59 -3.22 3.76
CA LEU A 12 0.02 -2.06 4.40
C LEU A 12 1.21 -2.49 5.23
N ASP A 13 2.20 -1.61 5.29
CA ASP A 13 3.41 -1.78 6.09
C ASP A 13 3.93 -0.39 6.53
N SER A 14 4.97 -0.36 7.36
CA SER A 14 5.62 0.87 7.79
C SER A 14 7.14 0.81 7.67
N ILE A 15 7.72 1.92 7.21
CA ILE A 15 9.17 2.12 7.17
C ILE A 15 9.53 3.10 8.29
N GLU A 16 10.41 2.71 9.20
CA GLU A 16 10.95 3.58 10.24
C GLU A 16 12.29 4.19 9.80
N LYS A 17 12.42 5.51 9.93
CA LYS A 17 13.67 6.24 9.74
C LYS A 17 13.99 7.07 10.98
N PHE A 18 15.27 7.14 11.32
CA PHE A 18 15.78 8.02 12.37
C PHE A 18 16.54 9.17 11.72
N VAL A 19 16.01 10.38 11.84
CA VAL A 19 16.52 11.60 11.18
C VAL A 19 16.72 12.66 12.26
N TYR A 20 17.88 13.29 12.35
CA TYR A 20 18.17 14.36 13.33
C TYR A 20 17.71 14.09 14.78
N GLY A 21 17.82 12.85 15.27
CA GLY A 21 17.42 12.50 16.64
C GLY A 21 15.94 12.18 16.82
N ILE A 22 15.11 12.29 15.78
CA ILE A 22 13.67 12.01 15.80
C ILE A 22 13.34 10.78 14.94
N ARG A 23 12.39 9.97 15.43
CA ARG A 23 11.81 8.88 14.65
C ARG A 23 10.73 9.43 13.72
N ARG A 24 10.74 8.95 12.49
CA ARG A 24 9.76 9.24 11.45
C ARG A 24 9.33 7.95 10.79
N TYR A 25 8.07 7.91 10.39
CA TYR A 25 7.46 6.72 9.84
C TYR A 25 6.93 7.07 8.46
N VAL A 26 7.14 6.20 7.49
CA VAL A 26 6.48 6.25 6.19
C VAL A 26 5.58 5.03 6.12
N ILE A 27 4.27 5.26 6.18
CA ILE A 27 3.29 4.19 6.07
C ILE A 27 3.04 3.96 4.57
N THR A 28 3.06 2.70 4.15
CA THR A 28 2.93 2.32 2.75
C THR A 28 1.71 1.44 2.53
N PHE A 29 1.23 1.48 1.30
CA PHE A 29 0.07 0.76 0.82
C PHE A 29 0.36 0.24 -0.59
N GLU A 30 -0.03 -1.00 -0.88
CA GLU A 30 -0.02 -1.54 -2.24
C GLU A 30 -1.21 -2.49 -2.46
N ASP A 31 -1.91 -2.34 -3.58
CA ASP A 31 -2.83 -3.38 -4.07
C ASP A 31 -2.04 -4.46 -4.83
N ILE A 32 -2.18 -5.71 -4.38
CA ILE A 32 -1.38 -6.84 -4.86
C ILE A 32 -1.64 -7.14 -6.34
N HIS A 33 -2.85 -6.87 -6.85
CA HIS A 33 -3.19 -7.21 -8.24
C HIS A 33 -2.79 -6.12 -9.22
N THR A 34 -3.11 -4.87 -8.89
CA THR A 34 -2.90 -3.73 -9.77
C THR A 34 -1.55 -3.07 -9.59
N ARG A 35 -0.82 -3.40 -8.51
CA ARG A 35 0.43 -2.75 -8.10
C ARG A 35 0.28 -1.24 -7.86
N PHE A 36 -0.96 -0.76 -7.72
CA PHE A 36 -1.21 0.62 -7.33
C PHE A 36 -0.69 0.81 -5.91
N ALA A 37 0.18 1.79 -5.74
CA ALA A 37 0.86 2.01 -4.47
C ALA A 37 0.65 3.42 -3.96
N PHE A 38 0.71 3.56 -2.64
CA PHE A 38 0.61 4.84 -1.96
C PHE A 38 1.54 4.86 -0.74
N ALA A 39 2.00 6.03 -0.35
CA ALA A 39 2.88 6.20 0.79
C ALA A 39 2.66 7.58 1.43
N TRP A 40 2.83 7.66 2.74
CA TRP A 40 2.66 8.90 3.49
C TRP A 40 3.54 8.92 4.73
N SER A 41 4.23 10.03 4.95
CA SER A 41 5.00 10.27 6.17
C SER A 41 4.09 10.68 7.32
N ALA A 42 4.31 10.08 8.48
CA ALA A 42 3.66 10.37 9.74
C ALA A 42 4.70 10.62 10.84
N THR A 43 4.34 11.47 11.80
CA THR A 43 5.16 11.72 13.01
C THR A 43 4.96 10.67 14.10
N SER A 44 4.01 9.76 13.94
CA SER A 44 3.63 8.76 14.94
C SER A 44 3.43 7.39 14.33
N HIS A 45 3.86 6.36 15.06
CA HIS A 45 3.59 4.94 14.78
C HIS A 45 2.31 4.44 15.48
N ALA A 46 1.50 5.35 16.02
CA ALA A 46 0.26 4.98 16.68
C ALA A 46 -0.80 4.52 15.66
N SER A 47 -1.71 3.65 16.10
CA SER A 47 -2.77 3.15 15.21
C SER A 47 -3.72 4.19 14.66
N LYS A 48 -3.80 5.36 15.30
CA LYS A 48 -4.53 6.50 14.76
C LYS A 48 -3.90 7.03 13.47
N ALA A 49 -2.57 7.06 13.38
CA ALA A 49 -1.87 7.51 12.17
C ALA A 49 -2.09 6.54 11.00
N ALA A 50 -2.04 5.22 11.26
CA ALA A 50 -2.36 4.20 10.26
C ALA A 50 -3.81 4.33 9.77
N LYS A 51 -4.77 4.63 10.67
CA LYS A 51 -6.17 4.88 10.31
C LYS A 51 -6.30 6.11 9.40
N GLU A 52 -5.67 7.23 9.76
CA GLU A 52 -5.70 8.46 8.95
C GLU A 52 -5.07 8.24 7.57
N PHE A 53 -3.97 7.49 7.50
CA PHE A 53 -3.37 7.07 6.24
C PHE A 53 -4.32 6.21 5.39
N PHE A 54 -5.03 5.27 6.01
CA PHE A 54 -6.00 4.44 5.30
C PHE A 54 -7.16 5.26 4.70
N ASP A 55 -7.59 6.34 5.36
CA ASP A 55 -8.57 7.27 4.80
C ASP A 55 -8.07 7.94 3.51
N TYR A 56 -6.76 8.23 3.40
CA TYR A 56 -6.17 8.74 2.16
C TYR A 56 -6.12 7.67 1.08
N CYS A 57 -5.73 6.44 1.43
CA CYS A 57 -5.74 5.30 0.51
C CYS A 57 -7.12 5.08 -0.10
N GLN A 58 -8.18 5.19 0.73
CA GLN A 58 -9.57 5.06 0.26
C GLN A 58 -10.00 6.12 -0.73
N LYS A 59 -9.40 7.31 -0.69
CA LYS A 59 -9.68 8.40 -1.63
C LYS A 59 -8.87 8.28 -2.91
N ALA A 60 -7.63 7.77 -2.80
CA ALA A 60 -6.71 7.67 -3.93
C ALA A 60 -6.94 6.43 -4.79
N PHE A 61 -7.27 5.28 -4.18
CA PHE A 61 -7.43 4.01 -4.88
C PHE A 61 -8.82 3.91 -5.55
N PRO A 62 -8.91 3.61 -6.85
CA PRO A 62 -10.17 3.68 -7.59
C PRO A 62 -11.13 2.49 -7.35
N PHE A 63 -10.75 1.52 -6.52
CA PHE A 63 -11.56 0.32 -6.24
C PHE A 63 -11.94 0.21 -4.78
N SER A 64 -13.02 -0.53 -4.51
CA SER A 64 -13.40 -0.89 -3.14
C SER A 64 -12.42 -1.92 -2.57
N PHE A 65 -12.05 -1.73 -1.31
CA PHE A 65 -11.29 -2.67 -0.50
C PHE A 65 -12.13 -3.89 -0.16
N THR A 66 -11.51 -5.06 0.01
CA THR A 66 -12.18 -6.18 0.68
C THR A 66 -11.30 -6.85 1.70
N PHE A 67 -10.02 -7.02 1.36
CA PHE A 67 -9.03 -7.60 2.24
C PHE A 67 -7.88 -6.62 2.47
N VAL A 68 -7.52 -6.47 3.74
CA VAL A 68 -6.36 -5.69 4.17
C VAL A 68 -5.40 -6.65 4.87
N LEU A 69 -4.16 -6.70 4.42
CA LEU A 69 -3.08 -7.47 5.00
C LEU A 69 -2.11 -6.53 5.70
N THR A 70 -1.79 -6.83 6.95
CA THR A 70 -0.71 -6.17 7.70
C THR A 70 0.13 -7.23 8.41
N ASP A 71 1.24 -6.82 9.02
CA ASP A 71 1.91 -7.65 10.01
C ASP A 71 1.19 -7.59 11.38
N ASN A 72 1.84 -8.04 12.45
CA ASN A 72 1.28 -7.95 13.81
C ASN A 72 1.67 -6.67 14.54
N GLY A 73 2.10 -5.64 13.80
CA GLY A 73 2.48 -4.31 14.28
C GLY A 73 1.39 -3.66 15.12
N SER A 74 1.79 -2.89 16.12
CA SER A 74 0.85 -2.22 17.02
C SER A 74 0.09 -1.06 16.35
N GLU A 75 0.67 -0.48 15.30
CA GLU A 75 0.08 0.53 14.44
C GLU A 75 -1.15 0.01 13.68
N PHE A 76 -1.24 -1.28 13.39
CA PHE A 76 -2.37 -1.86 12.68
C PHE A 76 -3.45 -2.42 13.61
N LYS A 77 -3.37 -2.15 14.92
CA LYS A 77 -4.36 -2.59 15.92
C LYS A 77 -5.35 -1.46 16.23
N LYS A 78 -6.09 -1.60 17.34
CA LYS A 78 -6.99 -0.58 17.94
C LYS A 78 -7.72 0.26 16.88
N HIS A 79 -7.35 1.53 16.70
CA HIS A 79 -8.06 2.48 15.84
C HIS A 79 -8.08 2.08 14.37
N PHE A 80 -7.00 1.49 13.86
CA PHE A 80 -6.96 1.00 12.49
C PHE A 80 -7.91 -0.19 12.32
N ASN A 81 -7.82 -1.18 13.21
CA ASN A 81 -8.68 -2.36 13.17
C ASN A 81 -10.17 -2.03 13.40
N GLU A 82 -10.46 -1.08 14.29
CA GLU A 82 -11.81 -0.55 14.52
C GLU A 82 -12.40 0.05 13.24
N GLU A 83 -11.59 0.82 12.48
CA GLU A 83 -12.02 1.41 11.22
C GLU A 83 -12.28 0.34 10.15
N LEU A 84 -11.41 -0.67 10.03
CA LEU A 84 -11.63 -1.78 9.11
C LEU A 84 -12.93 -2.54 9.43
N ASN A 85 -13.20 -2.80 10.72
CA ASN A 85 -14.43 -3.43 11.17
C ASN A 85 -15.66 -2.57 10.85
N ARG A 86 -15.58 -1.25 11.07
CA ARG A 86 -16.64 -0.28 10.74
C ARG A 86 -16.97 -0.28 9.25
N LEU A 87 -15.97 -0.49 8.40
CA LEU A 87 -16.10 -0.55 6.94
C LEU A 87 -16.47 -1.95 6.42
N HIS A 88 -16.63 -2.93 7.31
CA HIS A 88 -16.86 -4.34 6.98
C HIS A 88 -15.75 -4.95 6.08
N LEU A 89 -14.51 -4.53 6.32
CA LEU A 89 -13.32 -5.07 5.66
C LEU A 89 -12.73 -6.20 6.49
N ILE A 90 -12.18 -7.22 5.81
CA ILE A 90 -11.53 -8.34 6.48
C ILE A 90 -10.05 -8.01 6.67
N HIS A 91 -9.61 -8.00 7.92
CA HIS A 91 -8.23 -7.77 8.29
C HIS A 91 -7.49 -9.09 8.46
N TYR A 92 -6.48 -9.32 7.63
CA TYR A 92 -5.55 -10.43 7.76
C TYR A 92 -4.23 -9.96 8.36
N HIS A 93 -3.63 -10.82 9.18
CA HIS A 93 -2.28 -10.64 9.67
C HIS A 93 -1.35 -11.67 9.03
N THR A 94 -0.11 -11.29 8.78
CA THR A 94 0.90 -12.26 8.36
C THR A 94 1.14 -13.31 9.44
N TYR A 95 1.30 -14.55 9.00
CA TYR A 95 1.72 -15.64 9.88
C TYR A 95 3.21 -15.51 10.21
N PRO A 96 3.61 -15.81 11.46
CA PRO A 96 5.02 -15.90 11.81
C PRO A 96 5.77 -16.81 10.83
N LYS A 97 6.94 -16.35 10.35
CA LYS A 97 7.82 -17.10 9.44
C LYS A 97 7.24 -17.39 8.05
N MET A 98 6.27 -16.59 7.56
CA MET A 98 5.77 -16.66 6.18
C MET A 98 6.10 -15.39 5.37
N PRO A 99 7.38 -15.18 5.00
CA PRO A 99 7.82 -13.97 4.29
C PRO A 99 7.13 -13.77 2.94
N LYS A 100 6.62 -14.84 2.32
CA LYS A 100 5.88 -14.77 1.05
C LYS A 100 4.62 -13.91 1.15
N MET A 101 4.04 -13.74 2.34
CA MET A 101 2.80 -12.98 2.50
C MET A 101 3.01 -11.48 2.28
N ASN A 102 4.13 -10.93 2.75
CA ASN A 102 4.45 -9.51 2.61
C ASN A 102 5.42 -9.22 1.45
N ALA A 103 5.83 -10.21 0.67
CA ALA A 103 6.85 -10.04 -0.37
C ALA A 103 6.54 -8.94 -1.41
N HIS A 104 5.26 -8.64 -1.65
CA HIS A 104 4.83 -7.56 -2.54
C HIS A 104 5.07 -6.18 -1.92
N ILE A 105 4.50 -5.92 -0.74
CA ILE A 105 4.69 -4.65 -0.05
C ILE A 105 6.16 -4.42 0.36
N GLU A 106 6.89 -5.48 0.74
CA GLU A 106 8.33 -5.40 1.02
C GLU A 106 9.13 -4.99 -0.23
N ARG A 107 8.73 -5.46 -1.42
CA ARG A 107 9.36 -5.07 -2.68
C ARG A 107 9.06 -3.61 -3.01
N PHE A 108 7.82 -3.16 -2.80
CA PHE A 108 7.48 -1.75 -2.93
C PHE A 108 8.27 -0.90 -1.94
N ASN A 109 8.35 -1.31 -0.67
CA ASN A 109 9.10 -0.62 0.38
C ASN A 109 10.58 -0.47 0.05
N ARG A 110 11.21 -1.51 -0.53
CA ARG A 110 12.58 -1.38 -1.02
C ARG A 110 12.66 -0.37 -2.17
N THR A 111 11.77 -0.49 -3.15
CA THR A 111 11.74 0.40 -4.32
C THR A 111 11.59 1.86 -3.93
N ILE A 112 10.61 2.22 -3.09
CA ILE A 112 10.41 3.61 -2.67
C ILE A 112 11.55 4.10 -1.78
N GLN A 113 12.19 3.24 -0.98
CA GLN A 113 13.37 3.63 -0.22
C GLN A 113 14.54 3.98 -1.14
N ASP A 114 14.88 3.07 -2.03
CA ASP A 114 16.02 3.18 -2.95
C ASP A 114 15.83 4.33 -3.96
N GLU A 115 14.60 4.58 -4.41
CA GLU A 115 14.31 5.59 -5.45
C GLU A 115 13.91 6.95 -4.87
N PHE A 116 13.39 7.03 -3.64
CA PHE A 116 12.82 8.26 -3.09
C PHE A 116 13.19 8.55 -1.64
N VAL A 117 12.81 7.71 -0.67
CA VAL A 117 12.90 8.03 0.77
C VAL A 117 14.33 8.36 1.17
N ASP A 118 15.31 7.59 0.70
CA ASP A 118 16.70 7.75 1.12
C ASP A 118 17.34 9.04 0.58
N TYR A 119 16.87 9.54 -0.57
CA TYR A 119 17.27 10.85 -1.09
C TYR A 119 16.58 12.03 -0.40
N HIS A 120 15.43 11.78 0.26
CA HIS A 120 14.59 12.80 0.88
C HIS A 120 14.54 12.67 2.41
N LEU A 121 15.57 12.06 3.02
CA LEU A 121 15.62 11.88 4.48
C LEU A 121 15.49 13.19 5.25
N GLY A 122 16.12 14.27 4.77
CA GLY A 122 16.03 15.59 5.40
C GLY A 122 14.60 16.15 5.38
N ASP A 123 13.80 15.84 4.36
CA ASP A 123 12.41 16.31 4.28
C ASP A 123 11.51 15.63 5.30
N LEU A 124 11.87 14.45 5.83
CA LEU A 124 11.09 13.75 6.86
C LEU A 124 11.01 14.52 8.18
N GLU A 125 11.90 15.49 8.43
CA GLU A 125 11.80 16.38 9.59
C GLU A 125 10.44 17.10 9.59
N ASN A 126 10.00 17.54 8.41
CA ASN A 126 8.70 18.16 8.15
C ASN A 126 7.86 17.27 7.20
N PRO A 127 6.99 16.39 7.75
CA PRO A 127 6.20 15.47 6.96
C PRO A 127 5.37 16.13 5.85
N ASP A 128 4.91 17.36 6.02
CA ASP A 128 4.13 18.04 4.97
C ASP A 128 4.98 18.31 3.72
N ASN A 129 6.25 18.65 3.90
CA ASN A 129 7.19 18.85 2.79
C ASN A 129 7.51 17.52 2.10
N PHE A 130 7.85 16.48 2.88
CA PHE A 130 8.05 15.13 2.34
C PHE A 130 6.81 14.64 1.58
N ASN A 131 5.62 14.82 2.16
CA ASN A 131 4.36 14.35 1.60
C ASN A 131 3.99 15.04 0.30
N ARG A 132 4.33 16.32 0.10
CA ARG A 132 4.16 16.97 -1.21
C ARG A 132 5.01 16.30 -2.27
N LYS A 133 6.30 16.09 -1.98
CA LYS A 133 7.25 15.49 -2.93
C LYS A 133 6.94 14.02 -3.22
N VAL A 134 6.55 13.25 -2.21
CA VAL A 134 6.26 11.81 -2.40
C VAL A 134 5.01 11.62 -3.25
N ILE A 135 4.05 12.55 -3.21
CA ILE A 135 2.87 12.50 -4.07
C ILE A 135 3.25 12.65 -5.54
N ASP A 136 4.19 13.55 -5.89
CA ASP A 136 4.68 13.69 -7.26
C ASP A 136 5.38 12.41 -7.74
N TYR A 137 6.21 11.81 -6.88
CA TYR A 137 6.83 10.52 -7.16
C TYR A 137 5.79 9.40 -7.35
N LEU A 138 4.78 9.33 -6.48
CA LEU A 138 3.73 8.31 -6.53
C LEU A 138 2.82 8.49 -7.75
N LEU A 139 2.60 9.73 -8.20
CA LEU A 139 1.89 10.00 -9.44
C LEU A 139 2.64 9.34 -10.59
N TRP A 140 3.91 9.69 -10.79
CA TRP A 140 4.77 9.06 -11.80
C TRP A 140 4.83 7.53 -11.66
N TYR A 141 5.03 7.01 -10.43
CA TYR A 141 5.13 5.58 -10.16
C TYR A 141 3.88 4.80 -10.60
N ASN A 142 2.69 5.39 -10.39
CA ASN A 142 1.42 4.77 -10.72
C ASN A 142 0.96 5.02 -12.15
N THR A 143 1.28 6.17 -12.76
CA THR A 143 0.76 6.55 -14.09
C THR A 143 1.73 6.28 -15.23
N GLU A 144 3.03 6.35 -14.98
CA GLU A 144 4.04 6.36 -16.04
C GLU A 144 5.06 5.21 -15.92
N ARG A 145 5.52 4.88 -14.72
CA ARG A 145 6.56 3.86 -14.51
C ARG A 145 6.07 2.47 -14.95
N PRO A 146 6.71 1.81 -15.93
CA PRO A 146 6.38 0.42 -16.26
C PRO A 146 6.85 -0.52 -15.15
N HIS A 147 6.03 -1.51 -14.80
CA HIS A 147 6.36 -2.46 -13.73
C HIS A 147 6.68 -3.85 -14.30
N TYR A 148 7.62 -4.54 -13.65
CA TYR A 148 8.00 -5.91 -14.00
C TYR A 148 6.81 -6.87 -13.96
N ALA A 149 5.88 -6.68 -13.01
CA ALA A 149 4.64 -7.47 -12.91
C ALA A 149 3.82 -7.45 -14.22
N PHE A 150 3.95 -6.39 -15.01
CA PHE A 150 3.27 -6.21 -16.29
C PHE A 150 4.24 -6.32 -17.47
N GLN A 151 5.26 -7.19 -17.35
CA GLN A 151 6.29 -7.43 -18.35
C GLN A 151 7.06 -6.17 -18.76
N ASN A 152 7.19 -5.19 -17.86
CA ASN A 152 7.77 -3.87 -18.12
C ASN A 152 7.07 -3.09 -19.26
N LYS A 153 5.77 -3.32 -19.47
CA LYS A 153 5.00 -2.66 -20.55
C LYS A 153 3.99 -1.63 -20.05
N LEU A 154 3.48 -1.80 -18.84
CA LEU A 154 2.39 -0.99 -18.31
C LEU A 154 2.75 -0.45 -16.92
N SER A 155 2.27 0.75 -16.61
CA SER A 155 2.16 1.26 -15.25
C SER A 155 0.90 0.70 -14.55
N PRO A 156 0.79 0.81 -13.22
CA PRO A 156 -0.41 0.42 -12.47
C PRO A 156 -1.71 0.98 -13.05
N VAL A 157 -1.75 2.27 -13.34
CA VAL A 157 -2.97 2.92 -13.89
C VAL A 157 -3.23 2.44 -15.32
N GLN A 158 -2.21 2.28 -16.16
CA GLN A 158 -2.39 1.73 -17.50
C GLN A 158 -2.93 0.29 -17.46
N TYR A 159 -2.42 -0.53 -16.54
CA TYR A 159 -2.92 -1.87 -16.31
C TYR A 159 -4.39 -1.85 -15.86
N ILE A 160 -4.73 -1.02 -14.88
CA ILE A 160 -6.12 -0.80 -14.42
C ILE A 160 -7.04 -0.43 -15.57
N LEU A 161 -6.64 0.50 -16.43
CA LEU A 161 -7.42 0.94 -17.59
C LEU A 161 -7.57 -0.16 -18.66
N SER A 162 -6.63 -1.12 -18.72
CA SER A 162 -6.73 -2.28 -19.61
C SER A 162 -7.69 -3.36 -19.12
N LEU A 163 -8.10 -3.32 -17.85
CA LEU A 163 -8.99 -4.33 -17.27
C LEU A 163 -10.41 -4.20 -17.85
N PRO A 164 -11.09 -5.33 -18.13
CA PRO A 164 -12.47 -5.27 -18.58
C PRO A 164 -13.38 -4.72 -17.47
N ARG A 165 -14.35 -3.88 -17.85
CA ARG A 165 -15.28 -3.21 -16.90
C ARG A 165 -16.07 -4.14 -15.97
N ASN A 166 -16.19 -5.41 -16.34
CA ASN A 166 -16.91 -6.43 -15.57
C ASN A 166 -15.96 -7.45 -14.90
N LEU A 167 -14.67 -7.13 -14.79
CA LEU A 167 -13.71 -8.03 -14.17
C LEU A 167 -14.06 -8.23 -12.70
N LYS A 168 -14.50 -9.44 -12.36
CA LYS A 168 -14.33 -9.94 -11.00
C LYS A 168 -12.84 -10.26 -10.86
N ILE A 169 -12.07 -9.40 -10.21
CA ILE A 169 -10.70 -9.76 -9.79
C ILE A 169 -10.84 -11.07 -9.02
N ASN A 170 -10.23 -12.11 -9.57
CA ASN A 170 -10.61 -13.50 -9.39
C ASN A 170 -10.66 -13.91 -7.91
N GLU A 171 -11.67 -14.71 -7.56
CA GLU A 171 -11.75 -15.49 -6.31
C GLU A 171 -10.62 -16.55 -6.19
N GLY A 172 -9.74 -16.67 -7.19
CA GLY A 172 -8.58 -17.55 -7.18
C GLY A 172 -7.55 -17.20 -6.10
N CYS A 173 -7.57 -15.97 -5.57
CA CYS A 173 -6.75 -15.60 -4.42
C CYS A 173 -7.32 -16.10 -3.07
N LYS A 174 -8.40 -16.90 -3.07
CA LYS A 174 -8.84 -17.64 -1.86
C LYS A 174 -7.78 -18.65 -1.36
N ARG A 175 -6.75 -18.96 -2.17
CA ARG A 175 -5.59 -19.81 -1.81
C ARG A 175 -4.21 -19.15 -2.09
N GLY A 176 -4.18 -17.84 -2.38
CA GLY A 176 -3.10 -17.16 -3.10
C GLY A 176 -1.88 -16.70 -2.28
N TRP A 177 -1.28 -17.57 -1.47
CA TRP A 177 0.03 -17.28 -0.82
C TRP A 177 1.20 -18.11 -1.39
N THR A 178 0.92 -19.15 -2.19
CA THR A 178 1.90 -20.18 -2.56
C THR A 178 2.37 -20.15 -4.01
N SER A 179 1.68 -19.47 -4.92
CA SER A 179 2.05 -19.44 -6.33
C SER A 179 2.58 -18.06 -6.72
N ALA A 180 3.84 -18.00 -7.16
CA ALA A 180 4.56 -16.81 -7.63
C ALA A 180 4.03 -16.23 -8.97
N GLY A 181 2.75 -16.40 -9.27
CA GLY A 181 2.11 -16.08 -10.55
C GLY A 181 0.80 -15.32 -10.37
N CYS A 182 0.78 -14.32 -9.49
CA CYS A 182 -0.28 -13.32 -9.43
C CYS A 182 0.29 -11.93 -9.73
#